data_AF-A0A8R2BBD1-F1
#
_entry.id   AF-A0A8R2BBD1-F1
#
_cell.length_a   1.000
_cell.length_b   1.000
_cell.length_c   1.000
_cell.angle_alpha   90.00
_cell.angle_beta   90.00
_cell.angle_gamma   90.00
#
_symmetry.space_group_name_H-M   'P 1'
#
loop_
_entity.id
_entity.type
_entity.pdbx_description
1 polymer ?
#
loop_
_entity_poly.entity_id
_entity_poly.type
_entity_poly.pdbx_seq_one_letter_code
_entity_poly.pdbx_strand_id
1 'polypeptide(L)'
;MEVAIQNDEININDCKYFNSSKCIFENNSSQTMSCVTINYLASLDYKLVEVKDRYTGEMLVNNSKFLAFIHFPKSYTQDLIMFIDRRKEYGMQSLAYMYFAKHNMLFKNQILMDVKNAIHYLMQTTLYSCSNNPQIATLPMVRLTISLKF
;
A
#
# COMPACT_ATOMS: atom_id res chain seq x y z
N MET A 1 10.94 2.19 -14.49
CA MET A 1 11.65 1.23 -13.60
C MET A 1 10.67 0.11 -13.22
N GLU A 2 11.10 -1.15 -13.08
CA GLU A 2 10.17 -2.28 -12.84
C GLU A 2 10.00 -2.60 -11.35
N VAL A 3 8.75 -2.80 -10.92
CA VAL A 3 8.39 -3.21 -9.56
C VAL A 3 7.44 -4.40 -9.66
N ALA A 4 7.77 -5.48 -8.95
CA ALA A 4 6.92 -6.66 -8.86
C ALA A 4 5.84 -6.42 -7.81
N ILE A 5 4.59 -6.70 -8.12
CA ILE A 5 3.44 -6.52 -7.23
C ILE A 5 2.72 -7.86 -7.05
N GLN A 6 2.51 -8.28 -5.81
CA GLN A 6 1.52 -9.30 -5.48
C GLN A 6 0.40 -8.60 -4.68
N ASN A 7 -0.82 -8.60 -5.19
CA ASN A 7 -1.97 -8.06 -4.48
C ASN A 7 -2.97 -9.18 -4.17
N ASP A 8 -2.99 -9.65 -2.92
CA ASP A 8 -3.93 -10.68 -2.49
C ASP A 8 -5.28 -10.10 -2.07
N GLU A 9 -5.42 -8.77 -1.98
CA GLU A 9 -6.72 -8.13 -1.69
C GLU A 9 -7.67 -8.25 -2.88
N ILE A 10 -7.21 -7.81 -4.06
CA ILE A 10 -7.96 -7.85 -5.32
C ILE A 10 -7.01 -7.97 -6.52
N ASN A 11 -7.56 -8.29 -7.69
CA ASN A 11 -6.79 -8.29 -8.94
C ASN A 11 -6.26 -6.88 -9.25
N ILE A 12 -5.00 -6.77 -9.69
CA ILE A 12 -4.39 -5.46 -9.99
C ILE A 12 -5.14 -4.70 -11.09
N ASN A 13 -5.80 -5.39 -12.02
CA ASN A 13 -6.56 -4.73 -13.09
C ASN A 13 -7.81 -4.04 -12.58
N ASP A 14 -8.39 -4.53 -11.47
CA ASP A 14 -9.55 -3.90 -10.84
C ASP A 14 -9.16 -2.56 -10.18
N CYS A 15 -7.88 -2.38 -9.82
CA CYS A 15 -7.37 -1.11 -9.31
C CYS A 15 -7.45 0.05 -10.32
N LYS A 16 -7.51 -0.23 -11.63
CA LYS A 16 -7.61 0.82 -12.67
C LYS A 16 -8.92 1.62 -12.58
N TYR A 17 -9.98 1.00 -12.09
CA TYR A 17 -11.30 1.61 -11.93
C TYR A 17 -11.57 2.01 -10.47
N PHE A 18 -10.55 1.96 -9.62
CA PHE A 18 -10.68 2.24 -8.20
C PHE A 18 -11.09 3.70 -7.96
N ASN A 19 -12.19 3.89 -7.23
CA ASN A 19 -12.66 5.21 -6.81
C ASN A 19 -12.57 5.33 -5.28
N SER A 20 -11.68 6.22 -4.84
CA SER A 20 -11.43 6.48 -3.42
C SER A 20 -12.46 7.40 -2.74
N SER A 21 -13.52 7.83 -3.42
CA SER A 21 -14.48 8.83 -2.91
C SER A 21 -15.39 8.36 -1.76
N LYS A 22 -15.54 7.06 -1.54
CA LYS A 22 -16.28 6.51 -0.39
C LYS A 22 -15.40 6.46 0.85
N CYS A 23 -16.02 6.38 2.03
CA CYS A 23 -15.27 6.24 3.27
C CYS A 23 -14.95 4.77 3.55
N ILE A 24 -13.69 4.44 3.88
CA ILE A 24 -13.26 3.06 4.19
C ILE A 24 -13.94 2.48 5.44
N PHE A 25 -14.43 3.32 6.35
CA PHE A 25 -15.11 2.91 7.59
C PHE A 25 -16.59 2.58 7.39
N GLU A 26 -17.15 2.81 6.20
CA GLU A 26 -18.54 2.44 5.92
C GLU A 26 -18.66 0.93 5.69
N ASN A 27 -19.64 0.28 6.33
CA ASN A 27 -19.85 -1.18 6.28
C ASN A 27 -20.11 -1.75 4.88
N ASN A 28 -20.36 -0.91 3.88
CA ASN A 28 -20.58 -1.28 2.47
C ASN A 28 -19.44 -0.80 1.54
N SER A 29 -18.32 -0.37 2.10
CA SER A 29 -17.17 0.07 1.33
C SER A 29 -16.46 -1.13 0.72
N SER A 30 -16.44 -1.21 -0.61
CA SER A 30 -15.62 -2.15 -1.38
C SER A 30 -14.22 -1.60 -1.64
N GLN A 31 -13.77 -0.61 -0.85
CA GLN A 31 -12.50 0.04 -1.10
C GLN A 31 -11.33 -0.85 -0.65
N THR A 32 -10.34 -0.98 -1.53
CA THR A 32 -9.09 -1.70 -1.29
C THR A 32 -7.93 -0.71 -1.38
N MET A 33 -7.31 -0.47 -0.24
CA MET A 33 -6.30 0.56 -0.05
C MET A 33 -4.96 0.19 -0.69
N SER A 34 -4.71 -1.10 -0.99
CA SER A 34 -3.66 -1.49 -1.94
C SER A 34 -3.75 -0.75 -3.27
N CYS A 35 -4.96 -0.54 -3.81
CA CYS A 35 -5.14 0.15 -5.09
C CYS A 35 -4.74 1.61 -5.06
N VAL A 36 -4.91 2.30 -3.93
CA VAL A 36 -4.43 3.69 -3.79
C VAL A 36 -2.91 3.72 -3.93
N THR A 37 -2.23 2.78 -3.26
CA THR A 37 -0.76 2.69 -3.30
C THR A 37 -0.27 2.27 -4.69
N ILE A 38 -0.91 1.28 -5.32
CA ILE A 38 -0.60 0.79 -6.66
C ILE A 38 -0.80 1.90 -7.71
N ASN A 39 -1.94 2.60 -7.68
CA ASN A 39 -2.22 3.68 -8.62
C ASN A 39 -1.25 4.86 -8.43
N TYR A 40 -0.87 5.17 -7.19
CA TYR A 40 0.14 6.18 -6.91
C TYR A 40 1.49 5.80 -7.53
N LEU A 41 1.97 4.57 -7.31
CA LEU A 41 3.22 4.09 -7.91
C LEU A 41 3.15 4.07 -9.45
N ALA A 42 2.02 3.67 -10.03
CA ALA A 42 1.82 3.71 -11.47
C ALA A 42 1.91 5.14 -12.03
N SER A 43 1.46 6.15 -11.28
CA SER A 43 1.55 7.56 -11.68
C SER A 43 2.97 8.14 -11.68
N LEU A 44 3.93 7.44 -11.05
CA LEU A 44 5.35 7.80 -11.02
C LEU A 44 6.19 7.09 -12.09
N ASP A 45 5.56 6.62 -13.18
CA ASP A 45 6.21 5.91 -14.29
C ASP A 45 6.92 4.59 -13.88
N TYR A 46 6.52 3.99 -12.75
CA TYR A 46 6.89 2.61 -12.45
C TYR A 46 6.09 1.64 -13.33
N LYS A 47 6.81 0.72 -13.97
CA LYS A 47 6.20 -0.42 -14.66
C LYS A 47 5.90 -1.49 -13.61
N LEU A 48 4.64 -1.56 -13.21
CA LEU A 48 4.16 -2.54 -12.24
C LEU A 48 3.89 -3.87 -12.95
N VAL A 49 4.51 -4.94 -12.47
CA VAL A 49 4.34 -6.29 -13.02
C VAL A 49 3.74 -7.17 -11.94
N GLU A 50 2.55 -7.70 -12.20
CA GLU A 50 1.86 -8.61 -11.27
C GLU A 50 2.59 -9.96 -11.21
N VAL A 51 2.78 -10.48 -10.00
CA VAL A 51 3.39 -11.79 -9.75
C VAL A 51 2.48 -12.64 -8.89
N LYS A 52 2.55 -13.95 -9.09
CA LYS A 52 1.68 -14.93 -8.44
C LYS A 52 1.96 -15.07 -6.94
N ASP A 53 3.24 -15.03 -6.57
CA ASP A 53 3.68 -15.32 -5.22
C ASP A 53 4.98 -14.60 -4.87
N ARG A 54 5.21 -14.53 -3.56
CA ARG A 54 6.38 -13.91 -2.95
C ARG A 54 7.70 -14.48 -3.46
N TYR A 55 7.80 -15.80 -3.64
CA TYR A 55 9.04 -16.43 -4.10
C TYR A 55 9.41 -15.93 -5.49
N THR A 56 8.44 -15.88 -6.39
CA THR A 56 8.59 -15.34 -7.75
C THR A 56 8.98 -13.86 -7.73
N GLY A 57 8.31 -13.07 -6.88
CA GLY A 57 8.62 -11.64 -6.71
C GLY A 57 10.05 -11.37 -6.23
N GLU A 58 10.48 -12.04 -5.16
CA GLU A 58 11.84 -11.90 -4.63
C GLU A 58 12.91 -12.39 -5.61
N MET A 59 12.64 -13.49 -6.34
CA MET A 59 13.53 -14.01 -7.36
C MET A 59 13.74 -13.00 -8.50
N LEU A 60 12.68 -12.33 -8.97
CA LEU A 60 12.81 -11.28 -9.98
C LEU A 60 13.70 -10.13 -9.49
N VAL A 61 13.52 -9.68 -8.25
CA VAL A 61 14.35 -8.61 -7.66
C VAL A 61 15.82 -9.02 -7.57
N ASN A 62 16.11 -10.28 -7.27
CA ASN A 62 17.49 -10.78 -7.16
C ASN A 62 18.18 -11.00 -8.51
N ASN A 63 17.44 -11.44 -9.52
CA ASN A 63 18.02 -11.93 -10.79
C ASN A 63 17.81 -10.99 -11.97
N SER A 64 17.08 -9.89 -11.83
CA SER A 64 16.70 -9.01 -12.94
C SER A 64 16.81 -7.53 -12.58
N LYS A 65 16.28 -6.64 -13.45
CA LYS A 65 16.31 -5.18 -13.27
C LYS A 65 15.19 -4.64 -12.38
N PHE A 66 14.46 -5.52 -11.69
CA PHE A 66 13.39 -5.14 -10.78
C PHE A 66 13.97 -4.46 -9.54
N LEU A 67 13.43 -3.28 -9.20
CA LEU A 67 13.91 -2.51 -8.06
C LEU A 67 13.41 -3.04 -6.73
N ALA A 68 12.15 -3.46 -6.73
CA ALA A 68 11.48 -3.96 -5.55
C ALA A 68 10.38 -4.95 -5.90
N PHE A 69 10.00 -5.70 -4.89
CA PHE A 69 8.79 -6.49 -4.80
C PHE A 69 7.94 -5.92 -3.67
N ILE A 70 6.64 -5.76 -3.90
CA ILE A 70 5.67 -5.29 -2.90
C ILE A 70 4.53 -6.31 -2.85
N HIS A 71 4.20 -6.76 -1.64
CA HIS A 71 3.11 -7.68 -1.38
C HIS A 71 2.07 -7.03 -0.47
N PHE A 72 0.82 -7.03 -0.92
CA PHE A 72 -0.34 -6.65 -0.12
C PHE A 72 -1.10 -7.92 0.30
N PRO A 73 -1.17 -8.23 1.61
CA PRO A 73 -1.94 -9.37 2.09
C PRO A 73 -3.45 -9.13 1.92
N LYS A 74 -4.23 -10.20 1.83
CA LYS A 74 -5.69 -10.14 1.63
C LYS A 74 -6.44 -9.29 2.67
N SER A 75 -5.91 -9.18 3.88
CA SER A 75 -6.51 -8.41 4.98
C SER A 75 -6.00 -6.96 5.07
N TYR A 76 -5.15 -6.50 4.14
CA TYR A 76 -4.44 -5.23 4.26
C TYR A 76 -5.34 -4.03 4.57
N THR A 77 -6.44 -3.83 3.83
CA THR A 77 -7.35 -2.71 4.07
C THR A 77 -8.09 -2.83 5.40
N GLN A 78 -8.58 -4.04 5.72
CA GLN A 78 -9.27 -4.28 6.98
C GLN A 78 -8.37 -3.99 8.18
N ASP A 79 -7.11 -4.40 8.08
CA ASP A 79 -6.14 -4.20 9.15
C ASP A 79 -5.66 -2.75 9.21
N LEU A 80 -5.60 -2.05 8.08
CA LEU A 80 -5.36 -0.61 8.02
C LEU A 80 -6.50 0.18 8.71
N ILE A 81 -7.76 -0.21 8.47
CA ILE A 81 -8.92 0.34 9.18
C ILE A 81 -8.77 0.11 10.69
N MET A 82 -8.44 -1.13 11.10
CA MET A 82 -8.18 -1.46 12.51
C MET A 82 -7.01 -0.66 13.10
N PHE A 83 -5.93 -0.42 12.34
CA PHE A 83 -4.80 0.40 12.81
C PHE A 83 -5.23 1.82 13.13
N ILE A 84 -6.05 2.41 12.24
CA ILE A 84 -6.54 3.77 12.38
C ILE A 84 -7.55 3.87 13.54
N ASP A 85 -8.48 2.92 13.65
CA ASP A 85 -9.53 2.87 14.70
C ASP A 85 -8.94 2.50 16.08
N ARG A 86 -8.06 1.50 16.10
CA ARG A 86 -7.54 0.85 17.32
C ARG A 86 -6.02 0.68 17.24
N ARG A 87 -5.30 1.80 17.43
CA ARG A 87 -3.83 1.88 17.38
C ARG A 87 -3.05 0.79 18.16
N LYS A 88 -3.69 0.11 19.13
CA LYS A 88 -3.08 -0.91 19.99
C LYS A 88 -3.27 -2.37 19.52
N GLU A 89 -4.12 -2.64 18.54
CA GLU A 89 -4.48 -4.00 18.10
C GLU A 89 -3.85 -4.42 16.77
N TYR A 90 -2.93 -3.61 16.23
CA TYR A 90 -2.35 -3.85 14.91
C TYR A 90 -1.38 -5.04 14.91
N GLY A 91 -1.78 -6.13 14.25
CA GLY A 91 -0.95 -7.32 14.07
C GLY A 91 0.14 -7.12 13.00
N MET A 92 1.37 -7.58 13.26
CA MET A 92 2.47 -7.48 12.28
C MET A 92 2.24 -8.26 10.97
N GLN A 93 1.28 -9.20 10.95
CA GLN A 93 0.96 -10.03 9.77
C GLN A 93 0.17 -9.27 8.69
N SER A 94 -0.31 -8.08 9.05
CA SER A 94 -1.18 -7.20 8.27
C SER A 94 -0.44 -6.16 7.43
N LEU A 95 0.89 -6.16 7.53
CA LEU A 95 1.75 -5.19 6.89
C LEU A 95 1.98 -5.55 5.43
N ALA A 96 1.96 -4.53 4.56
CA ALA A 96 2.52 -4.68 3.23
C ALA A 96 4.01 -5.07 3.38
N TYR A 97 4.39 -6.14 2.69
CA TYR A 97 5.76 -6.63 2.69
C TYR A 97 6.51 -6.05 1.49
N MET A 98 7.75 -5.60 1.72
CA MET A 98 8.60 -5.08 0.65
C MET A 98 9.96 -5.77 0.64
N TYR A 99 10.44 -6.09 -0.56
CA TYR A 99 11.78 -6.64 -0.80
C TYR A 99 12.51 -5.80 -1.85
N PHE A 100 13.79 -5.50 -1.66
CA PHE A 100 14.56 -4.62 -2.55
C PHE A 100 15.80 -5.28 -3.12
N ALA A 101 16.21 -4.81 -4.30
CA ALA A 101 17.49 -5.20 -4.90
C ALA A 101 18.65 -4.68 -4.02
N LYS A 102 19.54 -5.59 -3.60
CA LYS A 102 20.66 -5.27 -2.68
C LYS A 102 21.67 -4.27 -3.25
N HIS A 103 21.78 -4.17 -4.56
CA HIS A 103 22.93 -3.52 -5.21
C HIS A 103 22.74 -2.04 -5.55
N ASN A 104 21.57 -1.44 -5.31
CA ASN A 104 21.31 -0.06 -5.72
C ASN A 104 20.64 0.79 -4.62
N MET A 105 21.47 1.32 -3.73
CA MET A 105 21.04 2.11 -2.56
C MET A 105 20.29 3.39 -2.96
N LEU A 106 20.65 4.02 -4.08
CA LEU A 106 19.94 5.20 -4.60
C LEU A 106 18.50 4.86 -4.99
N PHE A 107 18.31 3.82 -5.81
CA PHE A 107 16.95 3.41 -6.18
C PHE A 107 16.16 2.89 -5.00
N LYS A 108 16.80 2.18 -4.05
CA LYS A 108 16.15 1.75 -2.80
C LYS A 108 15.59 2.96 -2.03
N ASN A 109 16.39 4.02 -1.85
CA ASN A 109 15.92 5.22 -1.16
C ASN A 109 14.78 5.91 -1.90
N GLN A 110 14.85 5.96 -3.24
CA GLN A 110 13.81 6.53 -4.08
C GLN A 110 12.47 5.80 -3.90
N ILE A 111 12.44 4.47 -4.10
CA ILE A 111 11.19 3.71 -3.97
C ILE A 111 10.67 3.70 -2.54
N LEU A 112 11.54 3.77 -1.53
CA LEU A 112 11.13 3.96 -0.14
C LEU A 112 10.42 5.30 0.09
N MET A 113 10.95 6.39 -0.47
CA MET A 113 10.29 7.70 -0.42
C MET A 113 8.97 7.66 -1.17
N ASP A 114 8.93 7.05 -2.35
CA ASP A 114 7.72 7.00 -3.18
C ASP A 114 6.62 6.17 -2.54
N VAL A 115 6.94 5.04 -1.91
CA VAL A 115 5.96 4.27 -1.12
C VAL A 115 5.53 5.04 0.12
N LYS A 116 6.44 5.75 0.81
CA LYS A 116 6.06 6.61 1.94
C LYS A 116 5.11 7.73 1.49
N ASN A 117 5.33 8.32 0.32
CA ASN A 117 4.45 9.31 -0.27
C ASN A 117 3.12 8.71 -0.69
N ALA A 118 3.11 7.48 -1.23
CA ALA A 118 1.89 6.74 -1.54
C ALA A 118 1.04 6.50 -0.28
N ILE A 119 1.68 6.13 0.83
CA ILE A 119 1.01 5.99 2.14
C ILE A 119 0.48 7.34 2.62
N HIS A 120 1.25 8.41 2.50
CA HIS A 120 0.80 9.76 2.88
C HIS A 120 -0.42 10.20 2.06
N TYR A 121 -0.38 9.97 0.75
CA TYR A 121 -1.48 10.24 -0.17
C TYR A 121 -2.72 9.40 0.19
N LEU A 122 -2.52 8.12 0.50
CA LEU A 122 -3.57 7.23 0.99
C LEU A 122 -4.22 7.75 2.28
N MET A 123 -3.43 8.26 3.23
CA MET A 123 -3.94 8.85 4.47
C MET A 123 -4.76 10.11 4.18
N GLN A 124 -4.23 11.04 3.37
CA GLN A 124 -4.96 12.24 2.99
C GLN A 124 -6.28 11.92 2.28
N THR A 125 -6.24 10.97 1.35
CA THR A 125 -7.42 10.50 0.62
C THR A 125 -8.45 9.91 1.59
N THR A 126 -8.00 9.10 2.55
CA THR A 126 -8.87 8.54 3.60
C THR A 126 -9.53 9.64 4.42
N LEU A 127 -8.74 10.60 4.93
CA LEU A 127 -9.24 11.71 5.75
C LEU A 127 -10.27 12.56 4.99
N TYR A 128 -10.01 12.81 3.70
CA TYR A 128 -10.90 13.58 2.85
C TYR A 128 -12.23 12.86 2.60
N SER A 129 -12.16 11.61 2.14
CA SER A 129 -13.34 10.80 1.80
C SER A 129 -14.19 10.43 3.01
N CYS A 130 -13.60 10.42 4.20
CA CYS A 130 -14.27 10.17 5.48
C CYS A 130 -14.42 11.42 6.35
N SER A 131 -14.33 12.62 5.77
CA SER A 131 -14.34 13.89 6.53
C SER A 131 -15.58 14.09 7.41
N ASN A 132 -16.72 13.51 7.03
CA ASN A 132 -17.95 13.54 7.82
C ASN A 132 -18.07 12.37 8.82
N ASN A 133 -17.09 11.48 8.89
CA ASN A 133 -17.11 10.35 9.81
C ASN A 133 -16.58 10.79 11.20
N PRO A 134 -17.39 10.68 12.28
CA PRO A 134 -17.00 11.10 13.62
C PRO A 134 -15.77 10.35 14.16
N GLN A 135 -15.49 9.13 13.69
CA GLN A 135 -14.29 8.36 14.07
C GLN A 135 -13.01 9.03 13.58
N ILE A 136 -13.04 9.71 12.43
CA ILE A 136 -11.87 10.41 11.88
C ILE A 136 -11.69 11.81 12.44
N ALA A 137 -12.78 12.52 12.75
CA ALA A 137 -12.74 13.87 13.30
C ALA A 137 -11.91 13.98 14.60
N THR A 138 -11.70 12.85 15.29
CA THR A 138 -10.91 12.76 16.54
C THR A 138 -9.46 12.34 16.33
N LEU A 139 -9.04 11.98 15.11
CA LEU A 139 -7.68 11.55 14.81
C LEU A 139 -6.74 12.75 14.65
N PRO A 140 -5.72 12.92 15.51
CA PRO A 140 -4.67 13.90 15.25
C PRO A 140 -3.92 13.52 13.97
N MET A 141 -3.94 14.40 12.96
CA MET A 141 -3.32 14.22 11.63
C MET A 141 -1.81 13.87 11.67
N VAL A 142 -1.17 13.97 12.83
CA VAL A 142 0.29 14.07 12.97
C VAL A 142 1.01 12.73 13.25
N ARG A 143 0.32 11.62 13.54
CA ARG A 143 1.01 10.36 13.88
C ARG A 143 0.32 9.09 13.38
N LEU A 144 0.43 8.82 12.08
CA LEU A 144 0.22 7.49 11.50
C LEU A 144 1.46 7.15 10.65
N THR A 145 2.55 6.79 11.33
CA THR A 145 3.69 6.15 10.67
C THR A 145 3.33 4.67 10.51
N ILE A 146 2.90 4.28 9.32
CA ILE A 146 2.65 2.86 9.01
C ILE A 146 4.01 2.18 8.83
N SER A 147 4.26 1.17 9.65
CA SER A 147 5.55 0.48 9.76
C SER A 147 5.75 -0.51 8.61
N LEU A 148 6.27 -0.10 7.45
CA LEU A 148 6.69 -1.04 6.42
C LEU A 148 7.72 -2.04 6.99
N LYS A 149 7.51 -3.34 6.75
CA LYS A 149 8.49 -4.37 7.11
C LYS A 149 9.40 -4.62 5.92
N PHE A 150 10.69 -4.33 6.11
CA PHE A 150 11.77 -4.57 5.14
C PHE A 150 12.45 -5.92 5.38
#